data_AF-A0A960JYH7-F1
#
_entry.id   AF-A0A960JYH7-F1
#
_cell.length_a   1.000
_cell.length_b   1.000
_cell.length_c   1.000
_cell.angle_alpha   90.00
_cell.angle_beta   90.00
_cell.angle_gamma   90.00
#
_symmetry.space_group_name_H-M   'P 1'
#
loop_
_entity.id
_entity.type
_entity.pdbx_description
1 polymer ?
#
loop_
_entity_poly.entity_id
_entity_poly.type
_entity_poly.pdbx_seq_one_letter_code
_entity_poly.pdbx_strand_id
1 'polypeptide(L)'
;MNTSSLLRSPGRAALGLTALLFLGAQSAHAMDLSVSGVEVTQAIQNYPGNSNPLVAGNHTAARVYVEVTNSATPVEGVTAFLSVYVNGSLHAILGPNAPGFITAPLVPDPNHQGDSLNFTLPVDLEAGDDVDLLVTLDPANTVAEDDETNNTYTLADVAFECRKTPEIVYTAVNYTAAAETDPTTLGLPDPDRITAGTGDDFIFGIYPFPDDRFQYHSGPFPPITWNTDIDSSAVEFLTFLEDCRQSLSPVPEFLYAWFRENPYSGNGRAISIPGSVAFGNSQISPNRFQRTFAHEMGHLFGMSHNSRDLAPDTGWDVENLLGLGNVEPGTKWDIMKPAQFTPDAWVDDTSYEFMLAEDRIACTEDKPKLFKPYPYLTAIVWPWGGGTLGPAFEFPRAVAPSRSAARGDLFFEAVNSRGSVIERIAVAPNFESEAGERVDSAAVSVTFESLDDVQALQMVRDGRVLDRIVRSPNAPELSLNSPRRGDTLDGAFEVAWDGRDADGDELTYIVQYSSGYDDQGERRWVPLAVRLRESKLAADTRYLAGSSDASLRIVAS
;
A
#
# COMPACT_ATOMS: atom_id res chain seq x y z
N MET A 1 73.42 20.40 83.70
CA MET A 1 73.09 21.12 82.45
C MET A 1 71.60 20.95 82.23
N ASN A 2 70.85 21.71 83.03
CA ASN A 2 69.89 22.76 82.65
C ASN A 2 68.52 22.18 82.28
N THR A 3 67.70 21.93 83.31
CA THR A 3 66.60 22.80 83.83
C THR A 3 65.31 22.42 83.11
N SER A 4 64.17 22.17 83.74
CA SER A 4 63.68 22.26 85.12
C SER A 4 62.24 21.71 85.02
N SER A 5 61.81 20.77 85.86
CA SER A 5 60.97 21.04 87.05
C SER A 5 59.54 21.50 86.65
N LEU A 6 58.39 20.95 87.10
CA LEU A 6 58.01 20.48 88.43
C LEU A 6 56.52 20.03 88.39
N LEU A 7 56.16 19.09 89.29
CA LEU A 7 54.92 19.05 90.11
C LEU A 7 53.56 18.80 89.40
N ARG A 8 52.57 18.07 89.93
CA ARG A 8 52.43 17.13 91.07
C ARG A 8 51.01 16.55 90.95
N SER A 9 50.87 15.22 90.97
CA SER A 9 49.83 14.46 91.74
C SER A 9 48.32 14.69 91.43
N PRO A 10 47.37 13.90 92.00
CA PRO A 10 46.56 13.00 91.17
C PRO A 10 45.04 13.06 91.43
N GLY A 11 44.26 12.42 90.56
CA GLY A 11 43.05 11.71 90.97
C GLY A 11 41.72 12.10 90.30
N ARG A 12 40.99 11.02 89.95
CA ARG A 12 39.52 10.85 89.82
C ARG A 12 38.94 10.67 88.41
N ALA A 13 37.92 9.83 88.45
CA ALA A 13 37.20 9.15 87.38
C ALA A 13 36.08 9.98 86.74
N ALA A 14 35.63 9.42 85.62
CA ALA A 14 34.31 9.54 84.96
C ALA A 14 34.01 10.84 84.20
N LEU A 15 33.79 10.71 82.89
CA LEU A 15 32.51 11.06 82.25
C LEU A 15 32.48 10.51 80.82
N GLY A 16 31.39 9.81 80.49
CA GLY A 16 31.12 9.27 79.16
C GLY A 16 30.83 10.37 78.15
N LEU A 17 31.21 10.11 76.90
CA LEU A 17 30.81 10.89 75.74
C LEU A 17 30.02 9.97 74.82
N THR A 18 28.70 10.13 74.82
CA THR A 18 27.80 9.54 73.84
C THR A 18 27.93 10.35 72.56
N ALA A 19 28.49 9.75 71.51
CA ALA A 19 28.55 10.36 70.19
C ALA A 19 27.14 10.29 69.56
N LEU A 20 26.45 11.43 69.45
CA LEU A 20 25.28 11.57 68.59
C LEU A 20 25.77 11.52 67.13
N LEU A 21 25.46 10.43 66.43
CA LEU A 21 25.44 10.40 64.97
C LEU A 21 24.26 11.27 64.50
N PHE A 22 24.56 12.43 63.93
CA PHE A 22 23.63 13.14 63.05
C PHE A 22 23.51 12.34 61.75
N LEU A 23 22.55 11.42 61.68
CA LEU A 23 21.95 11.01 60.41
C LEU A 23 21.15 12.21 59.93
N GLY A 24 21.70 12.98 58.99
CA GLY A 24 20.91 13.90 58.20
C GLY A 24 19.84 13.08 57.49
N ALA A 25 18.58 13.25 57.88
CA ALA A 25 17.46 12.79 57.08
C ALA A 25 17.54 13.60 55.77
N GLN A 26 18.06 12.99 54.71
CA GLN A 26 17.72 13.43 53.37
C GLN A 26 16.19 13.31 53.30
N SER A 27 15.53 14.43 52.99
CA SER A 27 14.13 14.42 52.58
C SER A 27 14.00 13.33 51.51
N ALA A 28 13.19 12.30 51.76
CA ALA A 28 12.76 11.48 50.65
C ALA A 28 11.98 12.44 49.73
N HIS A 29 12.54 12.72 48.56
CA HIS A 29 11.77 13.36 47.50
C HIS A 29 10.56 12.47 47.23
N ALA A 30 9.36 13.04 47.22
CA ALA A 30 8.20 12.29 46.79
C ALA A 30 8.29 11.99 45.30
N MET A 31 7.40 11.11 44.86
CA MET A 31 7.26 10.74 43.45
C MET A 31 6.94 11.98 42.61
N ASP A 32 7.48 12.01 41.40
CA ASP A 32 7.31 13.11 40.45
C ASP A 32 6.99 12.54 39.06
N LEU A 33 6.01 13.13 38.38
CA LEU A 33 5.63 12.79 37.02
C LEU A 33 6.10 13.90 36.07
N SER A 34 6.47 13.51 34.85
CA SER A 34 6.63 14.45 33.75
C SER A 34 6.42 13.74 32.42
N VAL A 35 6.41 14.47 31.31
CA VAL A 35 6.33 13.86 29.97
C VAL A 35 7.76 13.58 29.49
N SER A 36 8.07 12.30 29.25
CA SER A 36 9.37 11.89 28.69
C SER A 36 9.44 12.08 27.17
N GLY A 37 8.30 12.02 26.49
CA GLY A 37 8.22 12.25 25.05
C GLY A 37 6.82 12.02 24.48
N VAL A 38 6.65 12.46 23.24
CA VAL A 38 5.44 12.27 22.45
C VAL A 38 5.84 11.65 21.12
N GLU A 39 5.31 10.47 20.82
CA GLU A 39 5.40 9.84 19.50
C GLU A 39 4.19 10.27 18.67
N VAL A 40 4.41 10.72 17.43
CA VAL A 40 3.33 11.02 16.48
C VAL A 40 3.45 10.07 15.30
N THR A 41 2.44 9.23 15.08
CA THR A 41 2.51 8.08 14.17
C THR A 41 1.22 7.89 13.38
N GLN A 42 1.35 7.40 12.14
CA GLN A 42 0.23 7.02 11.27
C GLN A 42 0.30 5.53 10.85
N ALA A 43 1.40 4.86 11.14
CA ALA A 43 1.62 3.44 10.86
C ALA A 43 2.88 2.97 11.60
N ILE A 44 3.98 3.70 11.46
CA ILE A 44 5.25 3.44 12.15
C ILE A 44 6.02 4.75 12.33
N GLN A 45 6.75 4.87 13.44
CA GLN A 45 7.55 6.04 13.75
C GLN A 45 8.86 5.62 14.40
N ASN A 46 9.96 6.28 14.04
CA ASN A 46 11.26 6.03 14.66
C ASN A 46 11.40 6.79 15.99
N TYR A 47 10.65 6.39 17.00
CA TYR A 47 10.66 7.04 18.31
C TYR A 47 11.98 6.75 19.08
N PRO A 48 12.64 7.75 19.70
CA PRO A 48 12.19 9.13 19.96
C PRO A 48 12.53 10.17 18.87
N GLY A 49 13.06 9.75 17.72
CA GLY A 49 13.44 10.63 16.61
C GLY A 49 12.27 11.37 15.96
N ASN A 50 11.10 10.72 15.84
CA ASN A 50 9.90 11.28 15.19
C ASN A 50 10.17 11.86 13.79
N SER A 51 10.94 11.16 12.96
CA SER A 51 11.36 11.64 11.64
C SER A 51 10.62 11.02 10.46
N ASN A 52 9.82 9.96 10.66
CA ASN A 52 8.97 9.45 9.58
C ASN A 52 7.92 10.53 9.27
N PRO A 53 7.84 11.02 8.02
CA PRO A 53 6.92 12.11 7.70
C PRO A 53 5.46 11.66 7.79
N LEU A 54 4.61 12.60 8.18
CA LEU A 54 3.17 12.37 8.32
C LEU A 54 2.45 12.84 7.06
N VAL A 55 1.32 12.24 6.71
CA VAL A 55 0.50 12.61 5.55
C VAL A 55 -0.80 13.28 5.99
N ALA A 56 -1.11 14.43 5.39
CA ALA A 56 -2.36 15.14 5.62
C ALA A 56 -3.57 14.27 5.25
N GLY A 57 -4.65 14.34 6.04
CA GLY A 57 -5.85 13.53 5.81
C GLY A 57 -5.71 12.03 6.13
N ASN A 58 -4.58 11.60 6.70
CA ASN A 58 -4.40 10.24 7.22
C ASN A 58 -4.63 10.20 8.74
N HIS A 59 -5.14 9.08 9.23
CA HIS A 59 -5.38 8.87 10.66
C HIS A 59 -4.06 8.95 11.41
N THR A 60 -4.02 9.76 12.47
CA THR A 60 -2.79 10.05 13.20
C THR A 60 -3.00 9.86 14.69
N ALA A 61 -2.12 9.10 15.33
CA ALA A 61 -2.08 8.94 16.77
C ALA A 61 -0.93 9.77 17.38
N ALA A 62 -1.19 10.35 18.55
CA ALA A 62 -0.16 10.85 19.45
C ALA A 62 -0.08 9.95 20.68
N ARG A 63 1.09 9.40 20.98
CA ARG A 63 1.35 8.54 22.13
C ARG A 63 2.25 9.27 23.10
N VAL A 64 1.73 9.59 24.27
CA VAL A 64 2.42 10.36 25.31
C VAL A 64 3.00 9.41 26.34
N TYR A 65 4.32 9.44 26.51
CA TYR A 65 5.04 8.65 27.48
C TYR A 65 5.31 9.45 28.75
N VAL A 66 5.00 8.86 29.90
CA VAL A 66 5.16 9.51 31.21
C VAL A 66 6.45 9.02 31.87
N GLU A 67 7.29 9.95 32.28
CA GLU A 67 8.41 9.66 33.17
C GLU A 67 7.92 9.64 34.61
N VAL A 68 8.30 8.60 35.36
CA VAL A 68 8.04 8.50 36.79
C VAL A 68 9.38 8.49 37.53
N THR A 69 9.67 9.53 38.29
CA THR A 69 10.88 9.61 39.11
C THR A 69 10.55 9.50 40.61
N ASN A 70 11.56 9.17 41.41
CA ASN A 70 11.45 9.03 42.88
C ASN A 70 10.36 8.06 43.38
N SER A 71 9.85 7.17 42.51
CA SER A 71 8.95 6.08 42.88
C SER A 71 9.63 4.71 42.79
N ALA A 72 9.25 3.80 43.69
CA ALA A 72 9.67 2.40 43.65
C ALA A 72 8.66 1.50 42.90
N THR A 73 7.49 2.02 42.56
CA THR A 73 6.39 1.28 41.92
C THR A 73 5.73 2.12 40.82
N PRO A 74 5.11 1.49 39.81
CA PRO A 74 4.24 2.18 38.86
C PRO A 74 3.18 3.04 39.55
N VAL A 75 2.74 4.11 38.88
CA VAL A 75 1.79 5.09 39.43
C VAL A 75 0.43 4.95 38.73
N GLU A 76 -0.61 4.65 39.51
CA GLU A 76 -1.96 4.41 38.97
C GLU A 76 -2.71 5.72 38.70
N GLY A 77 -3.62 5.69 37.72
CA GLY A 77 -4.59 6.76 37.50
C GLY A 77 -4.05 7.99 36.75
N VAL A 78 -2.86 7.89 36.16
CA VAL A 78 -2.25 9.00 35.42
C VAL A 78 -3.05 9.28 34.14
N THR A 79 -3.39 10.53 33.89
CA THR A 79 -4.14 11.00 32.71
C THR A 79 -3.58 12.33 32.22
N ALA A 80 -3.97 12.77 31.02
CA ALA A 80 -3.55 14.04 30.45
C ALA A 80 -4.60 14.62 29.50
N PHE A 81 -4.49 15.91 29.19
CA PHE A 81 -5.11 16.51 28.00
C PHE A 81 -4.06 16.80 26.93
N LEU A 82 -4.46 16.64 25.67
CA LEU A 82 -3.69 17.08 24.51
C LEU A 82 -4.39 18.25 23.84
N SER A 83 -3.80 19.43 23.91
CA SER A 83 -4.27 20.61 23.18
C SER A 83 -3.54 20.69 21.85
N VAL A 84 -4.29 20.69 20.75
CA VAL A 84 -3.79 20.80 19.39
C VAL A 84 -3.95 22.25 18.93
N TYR A 85 -2.85 22.90 18.56
CA TYR A 85 -2.85 24.22 17.96
C TYR A 85 -2.52 24.10 16.48
N VAL A 86 -3.23 24.84 15.64
CA VAL A 86 -3.00 24.92 14.20
C VAL A 86 -2.82 26.39 13.85
N ASN A 87 -1.69 26.74 13.24
CA ASN A 87 -1.32 28.11 12.88
C ASN A 87 -1.45 29.08 14.09
N GLY A 88 -1.00 28.62 15.27
CA GLY A 88 -1.04 29.34 16.54
C GLY A 88 -2.42 29.49 17.19
N SER A 89 -3.48 28.91 16.63
CA SER A 89 -4.85 28.95 17.19
C SER A 89 -5.24 27.59 17.76
N LEU A 90 -5.92 27.56 18.91
CA LEU A 90 -6.42 26.31 19.48
C LEU A 90 -7.45 25.67 18.54
N HIS A 91 -7.13 24.49 18.03
CA HIS A 91 -7.97 23.70 17.13
C HIS A 91 -8.81 22.68 17.91
N ALA A 92 -8.19 21.91 18.82
CA ALA A 92 -8.88 20.88 19.60
C ALA A 92 -8.26 20.71 21.00
N ILE A 93 -9.06 20.21 21.95
CA ILE A 93 -8.59 19.66 23.23
C ILE A 93 -9.09 18.22 23.32
N LEU A 94 -8.17 17.27 23.44
CA LEU A 94 -8.43 15.84 23.40
C LEU A 94 -8.17 15.22 24.77
N GLY A 95 -9.02 14.28 25.15
CA GLY A 95 -8.73 13.33 26.23
C GLY A 95 -8.08 12.06 25.67
N PRO A 96 -7.39 11.26 26.50
CA PRO A 96 -6.79 10.03 26.04
C PRO A 96 -7.89 9.04 25.63
N ASN A 97 -7.59 8.22 24.62
CA ASN A 97 -8.43 7.13 24.16
C ASN A 97 -8.75 6.19 25.34
N ALA A 98 -9.89 5.49 25.27
CA ALA A 98 -10.33 4.60 26.34
C ALA A 98 -9.21 3.62 26.76
N PRO A 99 -8.95 3.46 28.08
CA PRO A 99 -9.79 3.86 29.21
C PRO A 99 -9.62 5.31 29.70
N GLY A 100 -8.76 6.13 29.08
CA GLY A 100 -8.57 7.54 29.44
C GLY A 100 -7.52 7.81 30.52
N PHE A 101 -6.88 6.76 31.04
CA PHE A 101 -5.80 6.83 32.05
C PHE A 101 -4.92 5.58 31.95
N ILE A 102 -3.74 5.63 32.57
CA ILE A 102 -2.80 4.51 32.64
C ILE A 102 -2.32 4.25 34.07
N THR A 103 -1.69 3.09 34.26
CA THR A 103 -0.74 2.89 35.35
C THR A 103 0.65 3.15 34.80
N ALA A 104 1.17 4.36 34.99
CA ALA A 104 2.43 4.80 34.42
C ALA A 104 3.59 3.91 34.93
N PRO A 105 4.27 3.16 34.05
CA PRO A 105 5.40 2.31 34.45
C PRO A 105 6.64 3.15 34.77
N LEU A 106 7.60 2.56 35.47
CA LEU A 106 8.89 3.21 35.73
C LEU A 106 9.76 3.33 34.46
N VAL A 107 9.55 2.44 33.50
CA VAL A 107 10.20 2.44 32.19
C VAL A 107 9.12 2.07 31.17
N PRO A 108 8.58 3.04 30.41
CA PRO A 108 7.59 2.76 29.39
C PRO A 108 8.13 1.87 28.28
N ASP A 109 7.35 0.86 27.86
CA ASP A 109 7.64 0.02 26.70
C ASP A 109 6.67 0.34 25.55
N PRO A 110 7.17 0.78 24.38
CA PRO A 110 6.33 1.09 23.23
C PRO A 110 5.53 -0.11 22.70
N ASN A 111 5.92 -1.36 23.02
CA ASN A 111 5.17 -2.56 22.65
C ASN A 111 3.94 -2.81 23.55
N HIS A 112 3.73 -2.00 24.59
CA HIS A 112 2.56 -2.10 25.47
C HIS A 112 1.70 -0.85 25.35
N GLN A 113 0.49 -1.00 24.77
CA GLN A 113 -0.45 0.09 24.58
C GLN A 113 -0.77 0.86 25.87
N GLY A 114 -0.78 0.16 27.01
CA GLY A 114 -1.10 0.72 28.32
C GLY A 114 0.04 1.51 28.98
N ASP A 115 1.22 1.54 28.38
CA ASP A 115 2.39 2.26 28.91
C ASP A 115 2.46 3.72 28.40
N SER A 116 1.53 4.10 27.51
CA SER A 116 1.38 5.46 26.98
C SER A 116 -0.07 5.94 27.06
N LEU A 117 -0.25 7.24 27.24
CA LEU A 117 -1.54 7.90 27.02
C LEU A 117 -1.69 8.16 25.52
N ASN A 118 -2.67 7.53 24.88
CA ASN A 118 -2.82 7.55 23.43
C ASN A 118 -3.98 8.46 23.02
N PHE A 119 -3.80 9.25 21.98
CA PHE A 119 -4.79 10.21 21.49
C PHE A 119 -4.94 10.03 19.97
N THR A 120 -6.17 10.12 19.46
CA THR A 120 -6.42 10.24 18.02
C THR A 120 -6.52 11.71 17.64
N LEU A 121 -5.62 12.18 16.76
CA LEU A 121 -5.62 13.57 16.28
C LEU A 121 -6.76 13.79 15.26
N PRO A 122 -7.23 15.04 15.08
CA PRO A 122 -8.19 15.36 14.03
C PRO A 122 -7.63 15.01 12.64
N VAL A 123 -8.47 14.42 11.78
CA VAL A 123 -8.08 14.04 10.40
C VAL A 123 -8.06 15.25 9.45
N ASP A 124 -8.60 16.40 9.87
CA ASP A 124 -8.67 17.64 9.09
C ASP A 124 -7.40 18.51 9.18
N LEU A 125 -6.28 17.92 9.64
CA LEU A 125 -4.96 18.55 9.60
C LEU A 125 -4.41 18.51 8.17
N GLU A 126 -4.02 19.66 7.66
CA GLU A 126 -3.70 19.86 6.25
C GLU A 126 -2.19 20.02 6.02
N ALA A 127 -1.77 19.77 4.77
CA ALA A 127 -0.39 19.98 4.39
C ALA A 127 -0.02 21.48 4.46
N GLY A 128 1.07 21.78 5.17
CA GLY A 128 1.54 23.15 5.38
C GLY A 128 0.95 23.86 6.61
N ASP A 129 0.09 23.21 7.38
CA ASP A 129 -0.28 23.68 8.71
C ASP A 129 0.93 23.68 9.65
N ASP A 130 1.02 24.71 10.51
CA ASP A 130 1.90 24.74 11.66
C ASP A 130 1.19 24.13 12.87
N VAL A 131 1.49 22.86 13.18
CA VAL A 131 0.79 22.09 14.23
C VAL A 131 1.65 21.94 15.47
N ASP A 132 1.16 22.46 16.59
CA ASP A 132 1.78 22.27 17.91
C ASP A 132 0.90 21.40 18.82
N LEU A 133 1.54 20.46 19.52
CA LEU A 133 0.89 19.58 20.48
C LEU A 133 1.34 19.93 21.90
N LEU A 134 0.42 20.45 22.71
CA LEU A 134 0.64 20.74 24.12
C LEU A 134 -0.01 19.66 24.99
N VAL A 135 0.82 18.87 25.67
CA VAL A 135 0.41 17.92 26.70
C VAL A 135 0.29 18.65 28.04
N THR A 136 -0.79 18.40 28.76
CA THR A 136 -0.95 18.76 30.18
C THR A 136 -1.25 17.49 30.97
N LEU A 137 -0.27 17.04 31.76
CA LEU A 137 -0.35 15.87 32.62
C LEU A 137 -1.13 16.20 33.90
N ASP A 138 -1.90 15.22 34.38
CA ASP A 138 -2.77 15.31 35.56
C ASP A 138 -3.47 16.69 35.73
N PRO A 139 -4.25 17.14 34.73
CA PRO A 139 -4.81 18.49 34.71
C PRO A 139 -5.79 18.77 35.87
N ALA A 140 -6.28 17.72 36.53
CA ALA A 140 -7.16 17.82 37.69
C ALA A 140 -6.40 17.81 39.03
N ASN A 141 -5.07 17.62 39.00
CA ASN A 141 -4.21 17.44 40.17
C ASN A 141 -4.79 16.41 41.14
N THR A 142 -4.90 15.17 40.65
CA THR A 142 -5.48 14.03 41.35
C THR A 142 -4.43 13.02 41.82
N VAL A 143 -3.26 13.02 41.19
CA VAL A 143 -2.10 12.21 41.55
C VAL A 143 -1.14 13.12 42.31
N ALA A 144 -0.86 12.77 43.57
CA ALA A 144 0.01 13.59 44.40
C ALA A 144 1.48 13.43 44.00
N GLU A 145 2.13 14.54 43.64
CA GLU A 145 3.54 14.59 43.24
C GLU A 145 4.32 15.77 43.84
N ASP A 146 5.64 15.77 43.62
CA ASP A 146 6.57 16.74 44.20
C ASP A 146 6.64 18.07 43.41
N ASP A 147 6.63 18.04 42.07
CA ASP A 147 6.75 19.21 41.21
C ASP A 147 5.68 19.30 40.12
N GLU A 148 4.58 19.96 40.43
CA GLU A 148 3.48 20.24 39.47
C GLU A 148 3.86 21.16 38.30
N THR A 149 5.05 21.78 38.32
CA THR A 149 5.43 22.79 37.32
C THR A 149 6.03 22.19 36.05
N ASN A 150 6.39 20.91 36.05
CA ASN A 150 6.93 20.18 34.91
C ASN A 150 5.88 19.30 34.18
N ASN A 151 4.60 19.40 34.56
CA ASN A 151 3.48 18.65 33.98
C ASN A 151 3.02 19.13 32.59
N THR A 152 3.82 19.96 31.92
CA THR A 152 3.49 20.43 30.56
C THR A 152 4.64 20.16 29.61
N TYR A 153 4.30 19.72 28.40
CA TYR A 153 5.27 19.45 27.34
C TYR A 153 4.70 19.89 26.00
N THR A 154 5.50 20.59 25.20
CA THR A 154 5.12 21.03 23.86
C THR A 154 6.00 20.34 22.83
N LEU A 155 5.36 19.60 21.91
CA LEU A 155 5.97 19.19 20.65
C LEU A 155 5.53 20.20 19.59
N ALA A 156 6.47 20.99 19.10
CA ALA A 156 6.20 22.04 18.12
C ALA A 156 6.50 21.60 16.69
N ASP A 157 5.95 22.34 15.72
CA ASP A 157 6.25 22.21 14.28
C ASP A 157 5.98 20.80 13.71
N VAL A 158 4.91 20.13 14.13
CA VAL A 158 4.50 18.82 13.58
C VAL A 158 4.01 19.02 12.14
N ALA A 159 4.78 18.55 11.17
CA ALA A 159 4.51 18.78 9.75
C ALA A 159 3.80 17.61 9.08
N PHE A 160 2.86 17.94 8.19
CA PHE A 160 2.16 17.00 7.32
C PHE A 160 2.49 17.27 5.85
N GLU A 161 2.78 16.20 5.12
CA GLU A 161 2.99 16.21 3.69
C GLU A 161 1.69 15.96 2.92
N CYS A 162 1.54 16.60 1.76
CA CYS A 162 0.45 16.26 0.86
C CYS A 162 0.77 14.99 0.10
N ARG A 163 -0.12 13.99 0.19
CA ARG A 163 -0.17 12.82 -0.69
C ARG A 163 -1.61 12.56 -1.14
N LYS A 164 -1.77 11.75 -2.18
CA LYS A 164 -3.06 11.28 -2.69
C LYS A 164 -3.16 9.77 -2.61
N THR A 165 -4.38 9.26 -2.48
CA THR A 165 -4.65 7.82 -2.58
C THR A 165 -4.71 7.43 -4.06
N PRO A 166 -3.96 6.41 -4.49
CA PRO A 166 -4.00 5.92 -5.86
C PRO A 166 -5.35 5.24 -6.17
N GLU A 167 -5.82 5.33 -7.41
CA GLU A 167 -7.02 4.60 -7.84
C GLU A 167 -6.71 3.10 -7.96
N ILE A 168 -7.39 2.28 -7.15
CA ILE A 168 -7.27 0.83 -7.15
C ILE A 168 -8.62 0.23 -7.51
N VAL A 169 -8.71 -0.26 -8.73
CA VAL A 169 -9.87 -1.04 -9.17
C VAL A 169 -9.66 -2.48 -8.76
N TYR A 170 -10.68 -3.14 -8.21
CA TYR A 170 -10.63 -4.59 -7.96
C TYR A 170 -11.65 -5.37 -8.79
N THR A 171 -11.40 -6.65 -9.00
CA THR A 171 -12.35 -7.57 -9.63
C THR A 171 -12.37 -8.92 -8.93
N ALA A 172 -13.53 -9.56 -8.92
CA ALA A 172 -13.70 -10.92 -8.41
C ALA A 172 -13.36 -11.93 -9.51
N VAL A 173 -12.61 -12.97 -9.16
CA VAL A 173 -12.35 -14.10 -10.05
C VAL A 173 -13.32 -15.22 -9.74
N ASN A 174 -14.14 -15.60 -10.71
CA ASN A 174 -14.90 -16.84 -10.69
C ASN A 174 -13.98 -18.00 -11.12
N TYR A 175 -13.34 -18.64 -10.14
CA TYR A 175 -12.36 -19.69 -10.39
C TYR A 175 -13.04 -21.04 -10.63
N THR A 176 -12.74 -21.67 -11.75
CA THR A 176 -13.44 -22.87 -12.26
C THR A 176 -12.49 -23.92 -12.81
N ALA A 177 -11.21 -23.87 -12.42
CA ALA A 177 -10.20 -24.77 -12.95
C ALA A 177 -10.52 -26.23 -12.60
N ALA A 178 -10.61 -27.09 -13.62
CA ALA A 178 -10.91 -28.51 -13.42
C ALA A 178 -9.80 -29.27 -12.68
N ALA A 179 -8.58 -28.73 -12.68
CA ALA A 179 -7.42 -29.29 -11.99
C ALA A 179 -7.37 -28.93 -10.49
N GLU A 180 -8.17 -27.94 -10.05
CA GLU A 180 -8.28 -27.59 -8.63
C GLU A 180 -8.93 -28.74 -7.86
N THR A 181 -8.28 -29.13 -6.76
CA THR A 181 -8.70 -30.26 -5.92
C THR A 181 -9.39 -29.81 -4.65
N ASP A 182 -9.18 -28.58 -4.19
CA ASP A 182 -9.89 -27.99 -3.07
C ASP A 182 -11.18 -27.29 -3.56
N PRO A 183 -12.37 -27.87 -3.31
CA PRO A 183 -13.62 -27.25 -3.76
C PRO A 183 -13.94 -25.94 -3.04
N THR A 184 -13.23 -25.59 -1.95
CA THR A 184 -13.47 -24.34 -1.22
C THR A 184 -12.89 -23.12 -1.92
N THR A 185 -11.89 -23.30 -2.78
CA THR A 185 -11.26 -22.23 -3.57
C THR A 185 -12.00 -21.95 -4.90
N LEU A 186 -12.92 -22.83 -5.31
CA LEU A 186 -13.72 -22.68 -6.52
C LEU A 186 -14.87 -21.67 -6.34
N GLY A 187 -15.20 -20.96 -7.42
CA GLY A 187 -16.27 -19.98 -7.50
C GLY A 187 -15.79 -18.55 -7.25
N LEU A 188 -16.73 -17.69 -6.87
CA LEU A 188 -16.47 -16.28 -6.56
C LEU A 188 -16.00 -16.10 -5.10
N PRO A 189 -15.11 -15.14 -4.80
CA PRO A 189 -14.84 -14.72 -3.44
C PRO A 189 -16.10 -14.18 -2.75
N ASP A 190 -16.09 -14.20 -1.42
CA ASP A 190 -17.11 -13.56 -0.61
C ASP A 190 -17.07 -12.03 -0.83
N PRO A 191 -18.13 -11.39 -1.34
CA PRO A 191 -18.11 -9.96 -1.63
C PRO A 191 -17.79 -9.11 -0.39
N ASP A 192 -18.24 -9.50 0.79
CA ASP A 192 -18.03 -8.73 2.02
C ASP A 192 -16.54 -8.69 2.44
N ARG A 193 -15.72 -9.60 1.92
CA ARG A 193 -14.26 -9.64 2.17
C ARG A 193 -13.47 -8.73 1.24
N ILE A 194 -13.99 -8.39 0.08
CA ILE A 194 -13.22 -7.70 -0.97
C ILE A 194 -13.68 -6.26 -1.19
N THR A 195 -14.75 -5.82 -0.52
CA THR A 195 -15.25 -4.44 -0.58
C THR A 195 -14.41 -3.47 0.24
N ALA A 196 -14.58 -2.17 -0.04
CA ALA A 196 -14.00 -1.09 0.76
C ALA A 196 -14.40 -1.21 2.23
N GLY A 197 -13.46 -0.97 3.14
CA GLY A 197 -13.62 -1.19 4.58
C GLY A 197 -13.46 -2.64 5.05
N THR A 198 -12.97 -3.52 4.17
CA THR A 198 -12.56 -4.88 4.53
C THR A 198 -11.34 -5.31 3.72
N GLY A 199 -11.42 -5.24 2.39
CA GLY A 199 -10.35 -5.72 1.50
C GLY A 199 -9.09 -4.84 1.53
N ASP A 200 -9.29 -3.55 1.73
CA ASP A 200 -8.32 -2.47 1.66
C ASP A 200 -7.83 -1.96 3.01
N ASP A 201 -8.40 -2.40 4.14
CA ASP A 201 -8.06 -1.89 5.48
C ASP A 201 -6.55 -1.90 5.78
N PHE A 202 -5.85 -2.94 5.34
CA PHE A 202 -4.42 -3.06 5.60
C PHE A 202 -3.62 -1.95 4.92
N ILE A 203 -3.93 -1.60 3.67
CA ILE A 203 -3.18 -0.54 2.97
C ILE A 203 -3.39 0.83 3.62
N PHE A 204 -4.57 1.09 4.17
CA PHE A 204 -4.86 2.33 4.91
C PHE A 204 -4.27 2.34 6.32
N GLY A 205 -4.00 1.16 6.89
CA GLY A 205 -3.28 1.04 8.16
C GLY A 205 -1.77 1.24 8.02
N ILE A 206 -1.18 0.95 6.85
CA ILE A 206 0.29 0.91 6.70
C ILE A 206 0.88 1.92 5.73
N TYR A 207 0.17 2.31 4.67
CA TYR A 207 0.76 3.17 3.65
C TYR A 207 0.42 4.65 3.91
N PRO A 208 1.31 5.58 3.52
CA PRO A 208 1.13 7.02 3.69
C PRO A 208 0.08 7.58 2.73
N PHE A 209 -1.16 7.09 2.83
CA PHE A 209 -2.30 7.53 2.03
C PHE A 209 -3.27 8.32 2.92
N PRO A 210 -3.87 9.42 2.43
CA PRO A 210 -5.05 9.96 3.08
C PRO A 210 -6.17 8.92 3.08
N ASP A 211 -7.10 8.97 4.03
CA ASP A 211 -8.23 8.03 4.10
C ASP A 211 -9.32 8.35 3.07
N ASP A 212 -8.99 8.19 1.78
CA ASP A 212 -9.90 8.31 0.64
C ASP A 212 -10.24 6.93 0.07
N ARG A 213 -11.05 6.17 0.81
CA ARG A 213 -11.45 4.81 0.43
C ARG A 213 -12.31 4.75 -0.84
N PHE A 214 -12.78 5.89 -1.36
CA PHE A 214 -13.47 5.91 -2.65
C PHE A 214 -12.55 5.53 -3.80
N GLN A 215 -11.22 5.65 -3.63
CA GLN A 215 -10.25 5.21 -4.63
C GLN A 215 -10.13 3.69 -4.73
N TYR A 216 -10.63 2.93 -3.74
CA TYR A 216 -10.72 1.48 -3.81
C TYR A 216 -12.15 1.05 -4.17
N HIS A 217 -12.35 0.56 -5.39
CA HIS A 217 -13.70 0.20 -5.84
C HIS A 217 -13.74 -0.95 -6.85
N SER A 218 -14.90 -1.61 -6.93
CA SER A 218 -15.11 -2.68 -7.90
C SER A 218 -15.01 -2.13 -9.33
N GLY A 219 -14.42 -2.93 -10.20
CA GLY A 219 -14.40 -2.69 -11.63
C GLY A 219 -15.82 -2.72 -12.22
N PRO A 220 -16.14 -1.85 -13.19
CA PRO A 220 -17.46 -1.79 -13.82
C PRO A 220 -17.66 -2.87 -14.90
N PHE A 221 -16.96 -4.00 -14.80
CA PHE A 221 -17.00 -5.10 -15.76
C PHE A 221 -17.36 -6.43 -15.08
N PRO A 222 -17.85 -7.44 -15.83
CA PRO A 222 -18.22 -8.72 -15.26
C PRO A 222 -17.05 -9.40 -14.51
N PRO A 223 -17.32 -10.23 -13.49
CA PRO A 223 -16.29 -11.05 -12.86
C PRO A 223 -15.51 -11.87 -13.89
N ILE A 224 -14.20 -11.95 -13.71
CA ILE A 224 -13.34 -12.72 -14.60
C ILE A 224 -13.58 -14.20 -14.33
N THR A 225 -13.91 -14.97 -15.37
CA THR A 225 -13.94 -16.44 -15.26
C THR A 225 -12.59 -16.99 -15.65
N TRP A 226 -11.91 -17.64 -14.70
CA TRP A 226 -10.63 -18.32 -14.94
C TRP A 226 -10.79 -19.82 -14.75
N ASN A 227 -10.44 -20.60 -15.77
CA ASN A 227 -10.70 -22.04 -15.83
C ASN A 227 -9.41 -22.88 -15.99
N THR A 228 -8.26 -22.22 -15.94
CA THR A 228 -6.95 -22.87 -15.96
C THR A 228 -6.36 -22.81 -14.57
N ASP A 229 -5.63 -23.84 -14.17
CA ASP A 229 -4.96 -23.90 -12.87
C ASP A 229 -4.07 -22.68 -12.66
N ILE A 230 -4.30 -21.92 -11.58
CA ILE A 230 -3.61 -20.66 -11.34
C ILE A 230 -2.12 -20.85 -11.06
N ASP A 231 -1.71 -21.98 -10.47
CA ASP A 231 -0.29 -22.27 -10.22
C ASP A 231 0.52 -22.38 -11.51
N SER A 232 -0.07 -23.02 -12.52
CA SER A 232 0.56 -23.17 -13.84
C SER A 232 0.27 -22.01 -14.80
N SER A 233 -0.65 -21.10 -14.47
CA SER A 233 -1.09 -20.02 -15.37
C SER A 233 -0.99 -18.60 -14.79
N ALA A 234 -0.39 -18.40 -13.61
CA ALA A 234 -0.28 -17.08 -12.95
C ALA A 234 0.27 -15.97 -13.86
N VAL A 235 1.29 -16.28 -14.67
CA VAL A 235 1.88 -15.32 -15.62
C VAL A 235 0.91 -14.96 -16.75
N GLU A 236 0.20 -15.94 -17.30
CA GLU A 236 -0.82 -15.71 -18.31
C GLU A 236 -1.96 -14.87 -17.74
N PHE A 237 -2.41 -15.20 -16.53
CA PHE A 237 -3.45 -14.48 -15.81
C PHE A 237 -3.07 -13.01 -15.58
N LEU A 238 -1.84 -12.72 -15.14
CA LEU A 238 -1.36 -11.35 -14.94
C LEU A 238 -1.36 -10.55 -16.25
N THR A 239 -0.90 -11.15 -17.35
CA THR A 239 -0.96 -10.47 -18.65
C THR A 239 -2.40 -10.28 -19.15
N PHE A 240 -3.32 -11.19 -18.83
CA PHE A 240 -4.76 -11.03 -19.07
C PHE A 240 -5.36 -9.87 -18.24
N LEU A 241 -5.00 -9.76 -16.96
CA LEU A 241 -5.43 -8.66 -16.09
C LEU A 241 -4.97 -7.32 -16.61
N GLU A 242 -3.72 -7.21 -17.05
CA GLU A 242 -3.22 -5.94 -17.61
C GLU A 242 -3.98 -5.57 -18.89
N ASP A 243 -4.28 -6.54 -19.77
CA ASP A 243 -5.12 -6.28 -20.95
C ASP A 243 -6.53 -5.79 -20.56
N CYS A 244 -7.11 -6.35 -19.50
CA CYS A 244 -8.36 -5.85 -18.93
C CYS A 244 -8.22 -4.41 -18.41
N ARG A 245 -7.14 -4.11 -17.67
CA ARG A 245 -6.88 -2.78 -17.12
C ARG A 245 -6.75 -1.73 -18.22
N GLN A 246 -5.93 -2.00 -19.23
CA GLN A 246 -5.72 -1.10 -20.38
C GLN A 246 -6.98 -0.93 -21.23
N SER A 247 -7.89 -1.92 -21.18
CA SER A 247 -9.19 -1.85 -21.84
C SER A 247 -10.23 -1.02 -21.07
N LEU A 248 -9.93 -0.53 -19.86
CA LEU A 248 -10.81 0.37 -19.13
C LEU A 248 -10.68 1.81 -19.64
N SER A 249 -11.73 2.59 -19.44
CA SER A 249 -11.71 4.03 -19.68
C SER A 249 -12.53 4.78 -18.64
N PRO A 250 -11.90 5.67 -17.83
CA PRO A 250 -10.45 5.87 -17.75
C PRO A 250 -9.68 4.59 -17.39
N VAL A 251 -8.40 4.52 -17.77
CA VAL A 251 -7.53 3.41 -17.35
C VAL A 251 -7.15 3.68 -15.89
N PRO A 252 -7.51 2.79 -14.94
CA PRO A 252 -7.19 3.00 -13.54
C PRO A 252 -5.69 2.80 -13.30
N GLU A 253 -5.19 3.36 -12.21
CA GLU A 253 -3.78 3.24 -11.85
C GLU A 253 -3.39 1.78 -11.59
N PHE A 254 -4.20 1.08 -10.80
CA PHE A 254 -4.02 -0.33 -10.48
C PHE A 254 -5.29 -1.15 -10.73
N LEU A 255 -5.11 -2.42 -11.12
CA LEU A 255 -6.17 -3.43 -11.10
C LEU A 255 -5.74 -4.65 -10.27
N TYR A 256 -6.53 -4.99 -9.25
CA TYR A 256 -6.29 -6.16 -8.39
C TYR A 256 -7.38 -7.23 -8.57
N ALA A 257 -6.99 -8.49 -8.64
CA ALA A 257 -7.94 -9.60 -8.76
C ALA A 257 -7.99 -10.46 -7.48
N TRP A 258 -9.21 -10.71 -6.99
CA TRP A 258 -9.46 -11.51 -5.80
C TRP A 258 -9.92 -12.93 -6.15
N PHE A 259 -9.18 -13.93 -5.71
CA PHE A 259 -9.62 -15.32 -5.69
C PHE A 259 -10.36 -15.66 -4.39
N ARG A 260 -11.25 -16.66 -4.47
CA ARG A 260 -11.93 -17.23 -3.30
C ARG A 260 -10.98 -18.12 -2.52
N GLU A 261 -10.89 -17.91 -1.20
CA GLU A 261 -9.85 -18.57 -0.37
C GLU A 261 -8.50 -18.45 -1.08
N ASN A 262 -7.57 -19.39 -0.93
CA ASN A 262 -6.28 -19.37 -1.64
C ASN A 262 -6.09 -20.58 -2.57
N PRO A 263 -6.38 -20.44 -3.88
CA PRO A 263 -6.09 -21.47 -4.88
C PRO A 263 -4.64 -21.47 -5.39
N TYR A 264 -3.83 -20.48 -4.99
CA TYR A 264 -2.44 -20.35 -5.44
C TYR A 264 -1.50 -20.93 -4.38
N SER A 265 -0.41 -21.55 -4.81
CA SER A 265 0.61 -22.11 -3.91
C SER A 265 1.30 -21.03 -3.05
N GLY A 266 1.43 -19.81 -3.58
CA GLY A 266 1.79 -18.60 -2.81
C GLY A 266 0.56 -17.84 -2.31
N ASN A 267 0.72 -16.66 -1.71
CA ASN A 267 -0.44 -15.85 -1.33
C ASN A 267 -0.99 -15.01 -2.49
N GLY A 268 -0.11 -14.47 -3.32
CA GLY A 268 -0.45 -13.57 -4.40
C GLY A 268 0.71 -13.39 -5.36
N ARG A 269 0.48 -12.55 -6.38
CA ARG A 269 1.53 -12.17 -7.32
C ARG A 269 1.22 -10.87 -8.06
N ALA A 270 2.21 -10.01 -8.17
CA ALA A 270 2.23 -8.83 -9.02
C ALA A 270 2.86 -9.12 -10.40
N ILE A 271 2.44 -8.36 -11.42
CA ILE A 271 2.94 -8.51 -12.79
C ILE A 271 4.44 -8.28 -12.87
N SER A 272 4.95 -7.20 -12.27
CA SER A 272 6.36 -6.79 -12.27
C SER A 272 6.64 -5.83 -11.12
N ILE A 273 7.91 -5.45 -10.93
CA ILE A 273 8.36 -4.52 -9.89
C ILE A 273 9.10 -3.35 -10.56
N PRO A 274 8.48 -2.15 -10.70
CA PRO A 274 7.07 -1.84 -10.45
C PRO A 274 6.13 -2.46 -11.49
N GLY A 275 4.82 -2.40 -11.26
CA GLY A 275 3.79 -2.95 -12.14
C GLY A 275 2.45 -2.22 -11.98
N SER A 276 1.40 -2.74 -12.63
CA SER A 276 0.06 -2.13 -12.58
C SER A 276 -1.09 -3.11 -12.28
N VAL A 277 -0.82 -4.41 -12.28
CA VAL A 277 -1.80 -5.43 -11.88
C VAL A 277 -1.22 -6.50 -10.99
N ALA A 278 -2.03 -6.98 -10.08
CA ALA A 278 -1.73 -8.10 -9.21
C ALA A 278 -2.98 -8.93 -8.91
N PHE A 279 -2.77 -10.09 -8.31
CA PHE A 279 -3.85 -10.88 -7.74
C PHE A 279 -3.47 -11.44 -6.38
N GLY A 280 -4.48 -11.85 -5.63
CA GLY A 280 -4.30 -12.64 -4.43
C GLY A 280 -5.58 -13.35 -4.02
N ASN A 281 -5.68 -13.65 -2.74
CA ASN A 281 -6.67 -14.57 -2.18
C ASN A 281 -7.62 -13.84 -1.23
N SER A 282 -8.72 -14.46 -0.79
CA SER A 282 -9.64 -13.94 0.25
C SER A 282 -9.66 -14.81 1.51
N GLN A 283 -8.56 -15.53 1.77
CA GLN A 283 -8.45 -16.52 2.83
C GLN A 283 -8.33 -15.89 4.23
N ILE A 284 -9.21 -16.32 5.13
CA ILE A 284 -9.27 -15.86 6.53
C ILE A 284 -8.68 -16.85 7.54
N SER A 285 -8.42 -18.10 7.14
CA SER A 285 -7.86 -19.13 8.02
C SER A 285 -6.90 -20.07 7.28
N PRO A 286 -5.59 -19.98 7.54
CA PRO A 286 -4.92 -18.86 8.23
C PRO A 286 -5.15 -17.54 7.48
N ASN A 287 -5.27 -16.42 8.21
CA ASN A 287 -5.58 -15.11 7.63
C ASN A 287 -4.41 -14.58 6.79
N ARG A 288 -4.59 -14.47 5.47
CA ARG A 288 -3.57 -13.97 4.53
C ARG A 288 -4.01 -12.73 3.77
N PHE A 289 -5.31 -12.52 3.58
CA PHE A 289 -5.80 -11.80 2.41
C PHE A 289 -5.48 -10.29 2.38
N GLN A 290 -5.72 -9.56 3.47
CA GLN A 290 -5.52 -8.10 3.49
C GLN A 290 -4.03 -7.75 3.40
N ARG A 291 -3.17 -8.53 4.07
CA ARG A 291 -1.72 -8.41 3.95
C ARG A 291 -1.22 -8.77 2.57
N THR A 292 -1.80 -9.81 1.94
CA THR A 292 -1.45 -10.20 0.56
C THR A 292 -1.72 -9.04 -0.38
N PHE A 293 -2.90 -8.45 -0.30
CA PHE A 293 -3.24 -7.27 -1.08
C PHE A 293 -2.23 -6.15 -0.87
N ALA A 294 -1.95 -5.76 0.38
CA ALA A 294 -0.99 -4.72 0.68
C ALA A 294 0.44 -5.02 0.18
N HIS A 295 0.90 -6.27 0.30
CA HIS A 295 2.20 -6.72 -0.19
C HIS A 295 2.32 -6.62 -1.70
N GLU A 296 1.33 -7.14 -2.43
CA GLU A 296 1.33 -7.07 -3.89
C GLU A 296 1.24 -5.62 -4.37
N MET A 297 0.46 -4.77 -3.70
CA MET A 297 0.46 -3.34 -3.97
C MET A 297 1.88 -2.74 -3.81
N GLY A 298 2.63 -3.15 -2.77
CA GLY A 298 4.04 -2.76 -2.59
C GLY A 298 4.92 -3.13 -3.78
N HIS A 299 4.73 -4.33 -4.36
CA HIS A 299 5.40 -4.72 -5.61
C HIS A 299 5.01 -3.83 -6.79
N LEU A 300 3.72 -3.48 -6.94
CA LEU A 300 3.26 -2.55 -7.98
C LEU A 300 3.89 -1.17 -7.82
N PHE A 301 4.19 -0.77 -6.58
CA PHE A 301 4.94 0.43 -6.28
C PHE A 301 6.44 0.34 -6.54
N GLY A 302 6.99 -0.87 -6.69
CA GLY A 302 8.40 -1.09 -7.00
C GLY A 302 9.23 -1.61 -5.83
N MET A 303 8.60 -1.99 -4.72
CA MET A 303 9.28 -2.65 -3.61
C MET A 303 9.62 -4.09 -3.96
N SER A 304 10.81 -4.54 -3.54
CA SER A 304 11.24 -5.94 -3.65
C SER A 304 11.11 -6.64 -2.30
N HIS A 305 11.08 -7.97 -2.31
CA HIS A 305 11.12 -8.75 -1.07
C HIS A 305 12.32 -8.36 -0.20
N ASN A 306 12.14 -8.45 1.12
CA ASN A 306 13.21 -8.29 2.08
C ASN A 306 13.12 -9.31 3.22
N SER A 307 13.89 -9.08 4.29
CA SER A 307 13.92 -9.93 5.48
C SER A 307 13.91 -9.13 6.78
N ARG A 308 13.41 -7.89 6.77
CA ARG A 308 13.46 -6.98 7.92
C ARG A 308 12.24 -7.21 8.82
N ASP A 309 12.46 -7.03 10.11
CA ASP A 309 11.41 -6.83 11.11
C ASP A 309 11.27 -5.32 11.41
N LEU A 310 10.33 -4.97 12.28
CA LEU A 310 10.07 -3.58 12.63
C LEU A 310 11.11 -3.01 13.62
N ALA A 311 11.84 -3.87 14.34
CA ALA A 311 12.76 -3.46 15.38
C ALA A 311 13.86 -2.51 14.85
N PRO A 312 14.24 -1.48 15.63
CA PRO A 312 13.87 -1.22 17.02
C PRO A 312 12.52 -0.53 17.21
N ASP A 313 11.84 -0.17 16.13
CA ASP A 313 10.60 0.62 16.17
C ASP A 313 9.38 -0.27 16.48
N THR A 314 8.26 0.39 16.74
CA THR A 314 6.97 -0.25 16.98
C THR A 314 5.94 0.39 16.07
N GLY A 315 5.17 -0.42 15.37
CA GLY A 315 4.08 0.09 14.54
C GLY A 315 2.83 0.41 15.36
N TRP A 316 1.90 1.11 14.73
CA TRP A 316 0.64 1.52 15.32
C TRP A 316 -0.49 1.56 14.28
N ASP A 317 -1.46 0.65 14.40
CA ASP A 317 -2.74 0.70 13.68
C ASP A 317 -3.65 1.72 14.39
N VAL A 318 -3.74 2.95 13.87
CA VAL A 318 -4.42 4.07 14.55
C VAL A 318 -5.88 3.76 14.88
N GLU A 319 -6.59 3.16 13.93
CA GLU A 319 -8.02 2.87 14.05
C GLU A 319 -8.31 1.41 14.41
N ASN A 320 -7.26 0.58 14.62
CA ASN A 320 -7.38 -0.87 14.79
C ASN A 320 -8.21 -1.50 13.64
N LEU A 321 -7.91 -1.08 12.41
CA LEU A 321 -8.62 -1.46 11.19
C LEU A 321 -8.66 -2.99 11.00
N LEU A 322 -7.58 -3.68 11.40
CA LEU A 322 -7.49 -5.13 11.27
C LEU A 322 -8.14 -5.91 12.42
N GLY A 323 -8.54 -5.22 13.50
CA GLY A 323 -9.05 -5.87 14.70
C GLY A 323 -7.99 -6.67 15.47
N LEU A 324 -6.70 -6.36 15.29
CA LEU A 324 -5.56 -7.06 15.89
C LEU A 324 -4.96 -6.34 17.11
N GLY A 325 -5.50 -5.17 17.45
CA GLY A 325 -4.95 -4.24 18.43
C GLY A 325 -4.28 -3.05 17.75
N ASN A 326 -4.06 -1.96 18.49
CA ASN A 326 -3.37 -0.79 17.94
C ASN A 326 -1.86 -1.02 17.85
N VAL A 327 -1.25 -1.75 18.78
CA VAL A 327 0.20 -1.94 18.82
C VAL A 327 0.64 -3.06 17.89
N GLU A 328 1.61 -2.74 17.05
CA GLU A 328 2.21 -3.65 16.09
C GLU A 328 3.67 -3.89 16.50
N PRO A 329 3.97 -4.97 17.25
CA PRO A 329 5.24 -5.12 17.95
C PRO A 329 6.45 -5.17 17.00
N GLY A 330 7.62 -4.75 17.50
CA GLY A 330 8.89 -4.78 16.75
C GLY A 330 9.28 -6.16 16.19
N THR A 331 8.69 -7.24 16.71
CA THR A 331 8.89 -8.63 16.24
C THR A 331 8.08 -9.01 15.01
N LYS A 332 7.11 -8.17 14.58
CA LYS A 332 6.42 -8.38 13.30
C LYS A 332 7.40 -8.19 12.15
N TRP A 333 7.08 -8.81 11.02
CA TRP A 333 7.88 -8.67 9.81
C TRP A 333 7.43 -7.46 9.00
N ASP A 334 8.36 -6.85 8.27
CA ASP A 334 8.02 -5.83 7.28
C ASP A 334 7.01 -6.39 6.26
N ILE A 335 6.15 -5.51 5.72
CA ILE A 335 5.11 -5.87 4.77
C ILE A 335 5.69 -6.60 3.56
N MET A 336 6.92 -6.28 3.13
CA MET A 336 7.60 -6.90 1.99
C MET A 336 8.40 -8.16 2.37
N LYS A 337 8.32 -8.67 3.60
CA LYS A 337 8.75 -10.02 3.93
C LYS A 337 7.78 -11.03 3.30
N PRO A 338 8.23 -11.92 2.40
CA PRO A 338 7.36 -12.91 1.77
C PRO A 338 6.80 -13.94 2.76
N ALA A 339 5.73 -14.64 2.36
CA ALA A 339 5.13 -15.78 3.04
C ALA A 339 4.61 -15.50 4.47
N GLN A 340 4.12 -14.30 4.73
CA GLN A 340 3.58 -13.92 6.04
C GLN A 340 2.04 -13.95 6.07
N PHE A 341 1.48 -14.09 7.27
CA PHE A 341 0.05 -13.93 7.52
C PHE A 341 -0.27 -12.48 7.90
N THR A 342 -1.55 -12.12 7.77
CA THR A 342 -2.06 -10.81 8.17
C THR A 342 -1.65 -10.41 9.59
N PRO A 343 -1.69 -11.29 10.61
CA PRO A 343 -1.30 -10.92 11.96
C PRO A 343 0.22 -10.80 12.19
N ASP A 344 1.04 -11.29 11.27
CA ASP A 344 2.49 -11.44 11.46
C ASP A 344 3.30 -10.33 10.79
N ALA A 345 2.65 -9.44 10.03
CA ALA A 345 3.32 -8.40 9.27
C ALA A 345 2.76 -7.01 9.57
N TRP A 346 3.59 -6.00 9.37
CA TRP A 346 3.26 -4.58 9.38
C TRP A 346 4.34 -3.84 8.56
N VAL A 347 4.16 -2.57 8.21
CA VAL A 347 5.20 -1.83 7.47
C VAL A 347 6.36 -1.45 8.38
N ASP A 348 7.60 -1.55 7.89
CA ASP A 348 8.77 -0.97 8.54
C ASP A 348 9.06 0.47 8.08
N ASP A 349 9.99 1.15 8.74
CA ASP A 349 10.37 2.54 8.45
C ASP A 349 10.81 2.72 6.99
N THR A 350 11.63 1.79 6.50
CA THR A 350 12.26 1.82 5.18
C THR A 350 11.22 1.66 4.08
N SER A 351 10.26 0.76 4.25
CA SER A 351 9.15 0.53 3.32
C SER A 351 8.15 1.69 3.35
N TYR A 352 7.88 2.26 4.53
CA TYR A 352 7.02 3.44 4.66
C TYR A 352 7.62 4.64 3.93
N GLU A 353 8.91 4.95 4.16
CA GLU A 353 9.63 6.03 3.47
C GLU A 353 9.72 5.81 1.95
N PHE A 354 9.92 4.56 1.51
CA PHE A 354 9.89 4.23 0.09
C PHE A 354 8.54 4.59 -0.54
N MET A 355 7.44 4.21 0.12
CA MET A 355 6.10 4.52 -0.37
C MET A 355 5.86 6.03 -0.39
N LEU A 356 6.24 6.72 0.68
CA LEU A 356 6.08 8.17 0.79
C LEU A 356 6.80 8.93 -0.33
N ALA A 357 7.99 8.45 -0.74
CA ALA A 357 8.78 9.06 -1.81
C ALA A 357 8.24 8.78 -3.23
N GLU A 358 7.16 8.01 -3.37
CA GLU A 358 6.62 7.63 -4.67
C GLU A 358 5.84 8.78 -5.34
N ASP A 359 6.34 9.20 -6.50
CA ASP A 359 5.75 10.24 -7.35
C ASP A 359 4.26 9.98 -7.71
N ARG A 360 3.82 8.72 -7.81
CA ARG A 360 2.41 8.38 -8.11
C ARG A 360 1.44 8.87 -7.04
N ILE A 361 1.87 8.94 -5.79
CA ILE A 361 1.04 9.42 -4.68
C ILE A 361 1.36 10.87 -4.31
N ALA A 362 2.29 11.53 -4.99
CA ALA A 362 2.57 12.94 -4.78
C ALA A 362 1.40 13.82 -5.26
N CYS A 363 1.10 14.89 -4.52
CA CYS A 363 0.07 15.89 -4.90
C CYS A 363 0.49 16.85 -6.04
N THR A 364 1.55 16.56 -6.80
CA THR A 364 1.95 17.43 -7.91
C THR A 364 0.83 17.51 -8.95
N GLU A 365 0.62 18.68 -9.57
CA GLU A 365 -0.34 18.83 -10.68
C GLU A 365 -0.16 17.67 -11.68
N ASP A 366 -1.26 16.97 -12.00
CA ASP A 366 -1.26 15.87 -12.96
C ASP A 366 -0.50 16.31 -14.21
N LYS A 367 0.59 15.59 -14.55
CA LYS A 367 1.28 15.81 -15.82
C LYS A 367 0.22 15.79 -16.92
N PRO A 368 0.17 16.79 -17.82
CA PRO A 368 -0.87 16.85 -18.83
C PRO A 368 -0.87 15.55 -19.63
N LYS A 369 -1.99 14.82 -19.56
CA LYS A 369 -2.21 13.59 -20.32
C LYS A 369 -2.06 13.93 -21.80
N LEU A 370 -0.98 13.45 -22.42
CA LEU A 370 -0.67 13.70 -23.83
C LEU A 370 -1.66 12.94 -24.72
N PHE A 371 -2.64 13.64 -25.31
CA PHE A 371 -3.70 13.09 -26.18
C PHE A 371 -3.17 12.52 -27.51
N LYS A 372 -2.46 11.39 -27.46
CA LYS A 372 -2.09 10.61 -28.64
C LYS A 372 -2.40 9.13 -28.40
N PRO A 373 -2.72 8.35 -29.46
CA PRO A 373 -2.74 6.91 -29.36
C PRO A 373 -1.38 6.37 -28.90
N TYR A 374 -1.39 5.41 -27.98
CA TYR A 374 -0.19 4.71 -27.54
C TYR A 374 -0.26 3.23 -27.88
N PRO A 375 0.89 2.59 -28.16
CA PRO A 375 0.97 1.15 -28.20
C PRO A 375 1.24 0.61 -26.80
N TYR A 376 0.52 -0.44 -26.47
CA TYR A 376 0.74 -1.22 -25.28
C TYR A 376 1.00 -2.68 -25.66
N LEU A 377 1.90 -3.32 -24.93
CA LEU A 377 2.18 -4.75 -25.07
C LEU A 377 2.41 -5.39 -23.70
N THR A 378 2.16 -6.70 -23.66
CA THR A 378 2.66 -7.58 -22.61
C THR A 378 3.78 -8.46 -23.15
N ALA A 379 4.57 -9.02 -22.25
CA ALA A 379 5.46 -10.11 -22.59
C ALA A 379 5.57 -11.12 -21.46
N ILE A 380 5.93 -12.34 -21.84
CA ILE A 380 6.37 -13.40 -20.93
C ILE A 380 7.87 -13.56 -21.13
N VAL A 381 8.62 -13.58 -20.03
CA VAL A 381 10.07 -13.73 -20.04
C VAL A 381 10.52 -14.86 -19.14
N TRP A 382 11.60 -15.53 -19.52
CA TRP A 382 12.20 -16.63 -18.76
C TRP A 382 13.57 -16.23 -18.19
N PRO A 383 13.94 -16.73 -16.99
CA PRO A 383 15.18 -16.35 -16.32
C PRO A 383 16.42 -16.97 -17.01
N TRP A 384 16.26 -18.10 -17.70
CA TRP A 384 17.33 -18.73 -18.49
C TRP A 384 17.50 -18.13 -19.90
N GLY A 385 16.76 -17.07 -20.22
CA GLY A 385 16.79 -16.38 -21.50
C GLY A 385 15.63 -16.72 -22.42
N GLY A 386 15.36 -15.81 -23.36
CA GLY A 386 14.17 -15.84 -24.21
C GLY A 386 13.00 -15.06 -23.63
N GLY A 387 11.99 -14.87 -24.45
CA GLY A 387 10.74 -14.23 -24.09
C GLY A 387 9.81 -14.19 -25.30
N THR A 388 8.53 -14.00 -25.05
CA THR A 388 7.51 -13.89 -26.10
C THR A 388 6.67 -12.65 -25.85
N LEU A 389 6.48 -11.85 -26.91
CA LEU A 389 5.58 -10.71 -26.90
C LEU A 389 4.13 -11.18 -27.05
N GLY A 390 3.24 -10.59 -26.25
CA GLY A 390 1.80 -10.68 -26.47
C GLY A 390 1.34 -9.77 -27.61
N PRO A 391 0.05 -9.77 -27.96
CA PRO A 391 -0.51 -8.85 -28.95
C PRO A 391 -0.24 -7.39 -28.57
N ALA A 392 -0.07 -6.53 -29.58
CA ALA A 392 0.19 -5.11 -29.39
C ALA A 392 -1.06 -4.30 -29.74
N PHE A 393 -1.72 -3.73 -28.73
CA PHE A 393 -2.92 -2.94 -28.95
C PHE A 393 -2.61 -1.44 -29.00
N GLU A 394 -3.28 -0.74 -29.90
CA GLU A 394 -3.31 0.72 -29.95
C GLU A 394 -4.63 1.21 -29.34
N PHE A 395 -4.54 2.01 -28.28
CA PHE A 395 -5.72 2.64 -27.68
C PHE A 395 -5.75 4.13 -28.05
N PRO A 396 -6.93 4.71 -28.39
CA PRO A 396 -7.02 6.06 -28.95
C PRO A 396 -6.88 7.19 -27.92
N ARG A 397 -6.24 6.94 -26.77
CA ARG A 397 -6.20 7.87 -25.63
C ARG A 397 -4.83 7.87 -24.99
N ALA A 398 -4.56 8.85 -24.13
CA ALA A 398 -3.32 8.94 -23.37
C ALA A 398 -3.37 8.06 -22.11
N VAL A 399 -2.31 7.30 -21.85
CA VAL A 399 -1.96 6.77 -20.54
C VAL A 399 -0.53 7.22 -20.23
N ALA A 400 -0.16 7.29 -18.96
CA ALA A 400 1.23 7.55 -18.61
C ALA A 400 2.13 6.46 -19.22
N PRO A 401 3.24 6.82 -19.88
CA PRO A 401 4.18 5.83 -20.39
C PRO A 401 4.73 5.00 -19.23
N SER A 402 5.13 3.76 -19.53
CA SER A 402 5.74 2.91 -18.51
C SER A 402 7.03 3.54 -18.01
N ARG A 403 7.21 3.55 -16.69
CA ARG A 403 8.46 4.00 -16.09
C ARG A 403 9.55 2.98 -16.38
N SER A 404 10.71 3.49 -16.81
CA SER A 404 11.90 2.66 -16.91
C SER A 404 12.35 2.26 -15.51
N ALA A 405 12.51 0.96 -15.27
CA ALA A 405 13.14 0.44 -14.07
C ALA A 405 14.54 1.06 -13.90
N ALA A 406 14.92 1.39 -12.65
CA ALA A 406 16.21 2.00 -12.35
C ALA A 406 17.41 1.08 -12.69
N ARG A 407 17.16 -0.23 -12.76
CA ARG A 407 18.14 -1.28 -13.07
C ARG A 407 17.45 -2.38 -13.88
N GLY A 408 18.18 -3.01 -14.79
CA GLY A 408 17.68 -4.14 -15.59
C GLY A 408 18.54 -4.39 -16.83
N ASP A 409 18.54 -5.63 -17.30
CA ASP A 409 19.15 -6.06 -18.56
C ASP A 409 18.12 -6.28 -19.68
N LEU A 410 16.83 -6.21 -19.34
CA LEU A 410 15.70 -6.35 -20.25
C LEU A 410 15.18 -4.98 -20.65
N PHE A 411 15.08 -4.77 -21.95
CA PHE A 411 14.61 -3.54 -22.55
C PHE A 411 13.48 -3.82 -23.54
N PHE A 412 12.52 -2.91 -23.57
CA PHE A 412 11.53 -2.82 -24.62
C PHE A 412 11.85 -1.60 -25.47
N GLU A 413 11.90 -1.79 -26.79
CA GLU A 413 12.31 -0.77 -27.73
C GLU A 413 11.28 -0.58 -28.82
N ALA A 414 10.93 0.67 -29.07
CA ALA A 414 10.24 1.09 -30.28
C ALA A 414 11.31 1.47 -31.33
N VAL A 415 11.27 0.83 -32.50
CA VAL A 415 12.27 1.05 -33.56
C VAL A 415 11.62 1.53 -34.85
N ASN A 416 12.29 2.46 -35.53
CA ASN A 416 11.82 3.00 -36.80
C ASN A 416 12.21 2.12 -38.00
N SER A 417 11.77 2.52 -39.19
CA SER A 417 12.07 1.82 -40.46
C SER A 417 13.56 1.77 -40.83
N ARG A 418 14.41 2.60 -40.23
CA ARG A 418 15.87 2.60 -40.41
C ARG A 418 16.60 1.75 -39.38
N GLY A 419 15.86 1.15 -38.43
CA GLY A 419 16.42 0.40 -37.30
C GLY A 419 16.97 1.27 -36.17
N SER A 420 16.68 2.57 -36.14
CA SER A 420 17.02 3.41 -34.98
C SER A 420 15.99 3.21 -33.88
N VAL A 421 16.47 3.10 -32.63
CA VAL A 421 15.63 3.10 -31.43
C VAL A 421 15.06 4.51 -31.24
N ILE A 422 13.73 4.61 -31.23
CA ILE A 422 12.98 5.83 -30.94
C ILE A 422 12.84 6.00 -29.43
N GLU A 423 12.44 4.93 -28.77
CA GLU A 423 12.18 4.89 -27.34
C GLU A 423 12.69 3.57 -26.76
N ARG A 424 13.20 3.61 -25.52
CA ARG A 424 13.69 2.45 -24.79
C ARG A 424 13.24 2.53 -23.35
N ILE A 425 12.59 1.46 -22.88
CA ILE A 425 12.10 1.32 -21.51
C ILE A 425 12.78 0.10 -20.89
N ALA A 426 13.49 0.29 -19.77
CA ALA A 426 14.03 -0.82 -19.00
C ALA A 426 12.95 -1.42 -18.09
N VAL A 427 12.92 -2.74 -17.94
CA VAL A 427 11.96 -3.43 -17.06
C VAL A 427 12.70 -4.43 -16.18
N ALA A 428 12.27 -4.56 -14.93
CA ALA A 428 12.73 -5.58 -14.00
C ALA A 428 11.63 -6.64 -13.80
N PRO A 429 11.72 -7.80 -14.46
CA PRO A 429 10.73 -8.86 -14.30
C PRO A 429 10.79 -9.48 -12.90
N ASN A 430 9.64 -9.82 -12.33
CA ASN A 430 9.56 -10.50 -11.04
C ASN A 430 9.57 -12.03 -11.20
N PHE A 431 10.70 -12.64 -10.84
CA PHE A 431 10.91 -14.10 -10.85
C PHE A 431 10.75 -14.74 -9.47
N GLU A 432 10.08 -14.08 -8.53
CA GLU A 432 9.76 -14.61 -7.21
C GLU A 432 8.24 -14.55 -6.98
N SER A 433 7.67 -15.61 -6.38
CA SER A 433 6.30 -15.60 -5.87
C SER A 433 6.27 -14.97 -4.47
N GLU A 434 5.09 -14.59 -3.99
CA GLU A 434 4.92 -14.11 -2.61
C GLU A 434 5.38 -15.14 -1.57
N ALA A 435 5.40 -16.44 -1.88
CA ALA A 435 5.95 -17.47 -0.99
C ALA A 435 7.50 -17.40 -0.89
N GLY A 436 8.15 -16.50 -1.62
CA GLY A 436 9.61 -16.40 -1.74
C GLY A 436 10.21 -17.46 -2.66
N GLU A 437 9.38 -18.16 -3.44
CA GLU A 437 9.84 -19.21 -4.35
C GLU A 437 10.24 -18.62 -5.70
N ARG A 438 11.32 -19.14 -6.30
CA ARG A 438 11.69 -18.78 -7.66
C ARG A 438 10.68 -19.38 -8.63
N VAL A 439 10.21 -18.55 -9.56
CA VAL A 439 9.31 -18.97 -10.63
C VAL A 439 10.01 -18.98 -11.98
N ASP A 440 9.54 -19.87 -12.83
CA ASP A 440 10.15 -20.18 -14.12
C ASP A 440 9.88 -19.14 -15.20
N SER A 441 8.94 -18.23 -14.99
CA SER A 441 8.66 -17.12 -15.91
C SER A 441 8.07 -15.92 -15.18
N ALA A 442 8.21 -14.75 -15.79
CA ALA A 442 7.63 -13.49 -15.33
C ALA A 442 6.82 -12.82 -16.44
N ALA A 443 5.76 -12.13 -16.05
CA ALA A 443 5.03 -11.23 -16.93
C ALA A 443 5.68 -9.84 -16.86
N VAL A 444 5.52 -9.06 -17.92
CA VAL A 444 5.87 -7.63 -17.94
C VAL A 444 4.89 -6.91 -18.86
N SER A 445 4.65 -5.63 -18.60
CA SER A 445 3.88 -4.77 -19.50
C SER A 445 4.61 -3.47 -19.77
N VAL A 446 4.44 -2.96 -20.99
CA VAL A 446 5.05 -1.69 -21.43
C VAL A 446 4.06 -0.88 -22.27
N THR A 447 3.91 0.38 -21.90
CA THR A 447 3.23 1.43 -22.66
C THR A 447 4.28 2.43 -23.16
N PHE A 448 4.33 2.66 -24.46
CA PHE A 448 5.23 3.65 -25.08
C PHE A 448 4.54 5.01 -25.24
N GLU A 449 5.32 6.08 -25.36
CA GLU A 449 4.78 7.44 -25.47
C GLU A 449 4.06 7.71 -26.80
N SER A 450 4.50 7.08 -27.90
CA SER A 450 3.94 7.32 -29.22
C SER A 450 4.24 6.22 -30.24
N LEU A 451 3.36 6.08 -31.24
CA LEU A 451 3.58 5.28 -32.45
C LEU A 451 4.17 6.06 -33.63
N ASP A 452 4.45 7.35 -33.46
CA ASP A 452 5.02 8.18 -34.53
C ASP A 452 6.36 7.59 -35.00
N ASP A 453 6.47 7.28 -36.29
CA ASP A 453 7.63 6.62 -36.94
C ASP A 453 7.99 5.20 -36.45
N VAL A 454 7.16 4.56 -35.62
CA VAL A 454 7.40 3.20 -35.14
C VAL A 454 7.08 2.16 -36.24
N GLN A 455 8.05 1.31 -36.54
CA GLN A 455 7.95 0.19 -37.49
C GLN A 455 7.95 -1.17 -36.79
N ALA A 456 8.52 -1.26 -35.60
CA ALA A 456 8.45 -2.46 -34.79
C ALA A 456 8.62 -2.17 -33.30
N LEU A 457 8.07 -3.06 -32.49
CA LEU A 457 8.29 -3.15 -31.05
C LEU A 457 9.10 -4.41 -30.79
N GLN A 458 10.16 -4.32 -30.00
CA GLN A 458 11.04 -5.45 -29.75
C GLN A 458 11.45 -5.54 -28.28
N MET A 459 11.61 -6.78 -27.82
CA MET A 459 12.15 -7.09 -26.51
C MET A 459 13.61 -7.49 -26.67
N VAL A 460 14.50 -6.87 -25.90
CA VAL A 460 15.94 -7.00 -26.02
C VAL A 460 16.55 -7.32 -24.66
N ARG A 461 17.45 -8.31 -24.61
CA ARG A 461 18.29 -8.59 -23.44
C ARG A 461 19.72 -8.79 -23.89
N ASP A 462 20.68 -8.16 -23.20
CA ASP A 462 22.12 -8.24 -23.53
C ASP A 462 22.45 -7.89 -25.00
N GLY A 463 21.70 -6.93 -25.57
CA GLY A 463 21.85 -6.52 -26.97
C GLY A 463 21.29 -7.51 -28.01
N ARG A 464 20.67 -8.61 -27.58
CA ARG A 464 19.97 -9.57 -28.45
C ARG A 464 18.47 -9.33 -28.42
N VAL A 465 17.86 -9.23 -29.60
CA VAL A 465 16.40 -9.28 -29.75
C VAL A 465 15.91 -10.67 -29.39
N LEU A 466 15.07 -10.75 -28.35
CA LEU A 466 14.43 -11.97 -27.89
C LEU A 466 13.19 -12.28 -28.74
N ASP A 467 12.36 -11.26 -28.98
CA ASP A 467 11.16 -11.32 -29.80
C ASP A 467 10.80 -9.92 -30.34
N ARG A 468 10.02 -9.86 -31.42
CA ARG A 468 9.72 -8.63 -32.15
C ARG A 468 8.37 -8.70 -32.88
N ILE A 469 7.58 -7.64 -32.71
CA ILE A 469 6.37 -7.37 -33.49
C ILE A 469 6.70 -6.32 -34.54
N VAL A 470 6.48 -6.66 -35.81
CA VAL A 470 6.62 -5.71 -36.92
C VAL A 470 5.25 -5.14 -37.26
N ARG A 471 5.16 -3.83 -37.40
CA ARG A 471 3.92 -3.16 -37.81
C ARG A 471 3.48 -3.68 -39.17
N SER A 472 2.26 -4.21 -39.24
CA SER A 472 1.68 -4.70 -40.48
C SER A 472 1.46 -3.55 -41.49
N PRO A 473 1.70 -3.76 -42.80
CA PRO A 473 1.49 -2.73 -43.82
C PRO A 473 0.05 -2.23 -43.90
N ASN A 474 -0.94 -3.09 -43.64
CA ASN A 474 -2.36 -2.77 -43.66
C ASN A 474 -2.97 -2.95 -42.26
N ALA A 475 -3.97 -2.13 -41.93
CA ALA A 475 -4.71 -2.30 -40.70
C ALA A 475 -5.79 -3.40 -40.85
N PRO A 476 -6.13 -4.14 -39.79
CA PRO A 476 -7.24 -5.09 -39.80
C PRO A 476 -8.57 -4.41 -40.16
N GLU A 477 -9.43 -5.10 -40.91
CA GLU A 477 -10.76 -4.64 -41.26
C GLU A 477 -11.82 -5.42 -40.47
N LEU A 478 -12.69 -4.68 -39.76
CA LEU A 478 -13.74 -5.22 -38.89
C LEU A 478 -15.15 -4.83 -39.37
N SER A 479 -16.11 -5.75 -39.24
CA SER A 479 -17.54 -5.50 -39.44
C SER A 479 -18.36 -6.13 -38.32
N LEU A 480 -19.00 -5.32 -37.47
CA LEU A 480 -19.89 -5.80 -36.42
C LEU A 480 -21.23 -6.27 -37.03
N ASN A 481 -21.57 -7.54 -36.81
CA ASN A 481 -22.75 -8.19 -37.38
C ASN A 481 -23.93 -8.22 -36.39
N SER A 482 -23.64 -8.42 -35.11
CA SER A 482 -24.59 -8.45 -34.00
C SER A 482 -23.93 -7.93 -32.72
N PRO A 483 -24.65 -7.18 -31.86
CA PRO A 483 -25.97 -6.60 -32.11
C PRO A 483 -25.87 -5.42 -33.10
N ARG A 484 -27.01 -5.05 -33.69
CA ARG A 484 -27.10 -3.92 -34.63
C ARG A 484 -27.42 -2.63 -33.89
N ARG A 485 -27.05 -1.51 -34.50
CA ARG A 485 -27.40 -0.18 -33.97
C ARG A 485 -28.93 -0.08 -33.86
N GLY A 486 -29.39 0.26 -32.65
CA GLY A 486 -30.82 0.42 -32.35
C GLY A 486 -31.49 -0.82 -31.75
N ASP A 487 -30.78 -1.94 -31.65
CA ASP A 487 -31.29 -3.13 -30.95
C ASP A 487 -31.43 -2.84 -29.45
N THR A 488 -32.49 -3.38 -28.85
CA THR A 488 -32.66 -3.44 -27.38
C THR A 488 -32.14 -4.79 -26.90
N LEU A 489 -31.21 -4.78 -25.95
CA LEU A 489 -30.62 -5.99 -25.36
C LEU A 489 -31.22 -6.23 -23.98
N ASP A 490 -31.61 -7.47 -23.70
CA ASP A 490 -32.10 -7.93 -22.40
C ASP A 490 -31.72 -9.41 -22.22
N GLY A 491 -31.24 -9.77 -21.03
CA GLY A 491 -30.64 -11.08 -20.73
C GLY A 491 -29.39 -11.40 -21.56
N ALA A 492 -29.25 -12.67 -21.92
CA ALA A 492 -28.14 -13.20 -22.70
C ALA A 492 -28.23 -12.83 -24.18
N PHE A 493 -27.09 -12.45 -24.77
CA PHE A 493 -26.97 -12.06 -26.17
C PHE A 493 -25.60 -12.47 -26.75
N GLU A 494 -25.48 -12.43 -28.08
CA GLU A 494 -24.22 -12.72 -28.79
C GLU A 494 -23.73 -11.46 -29.52
N VAL A 495 -22.46 -11.12 -29.27
CA VAL A 495 -21.68 -10.17 -30.07
C VAL A 495 -20.97 -10.98 -31.15
N ALA A 496 -21.16 -10.63 -32.42
CA ALA A 496 -20.55 -11.34 -33.55
C ALA A 496 -20.04 -10.34 -34.60
N TRP A 497 -18.90 -10.63 -35.21
CA TRP A 497 -18.28 -9.78 -36.23
C TRP A 497 -17.55 -10.60 -37.29
N ASP A 498 -17.20 -9.95 -38.39
CA ASP A 498 -16.22 -10.42 -39.35
C ASP A 498 -14.93 -9.60 -39.18
N GLY A 499 -13.79 -10.28 -39.12
CA GLY A 499 -12.46 -9.66 -39.11
C GLY A 499 -11.59 -10.25 -40.21
N ARG A 500 -10.86 -9.39 -40.92
CA ARG A 500 -9.90 -9.81 -41.94
C ARG A 500 -8.65 -8.95 -41.89
N ASP A 501 -7.51 -9.60 -42.09
CA ASP A 501 -6.22 -8.96 -42.29
C ASP A 501 -5.76 -9.18 -43.74
N ALA A 502 -5.34 -8.12 -44.42
CA ALA A 502 -4.95 -8.19 -45.84
C ALA A 502 -3.56 -8.80 -46.04
N ASP A 503 -2.71 -8.73 -45.01
CA ASP A 503 -1.35 -9.26 -44.99
C ASP A 503 -1.32 -10.73 -44.52
N GLY A 504 -2.45 -11.20 -43.95
CA GLY A 504 -2.66 -12.58 -43.53
C GLY A 504 -2.25 -12.84 -42.08
N ASP A 505 -2.08 -11.78 -41.29
CA ASP A 505 -1.75 -11.87 -39.87
C ASP A 505 -2.94 -12.46 -39.07
N GLU A 506 -2.63 -13.21 -38.01
CA GLU A 506 -3.65 -13.76 -37.11
C GLU A 506 -4.19 -12.63 -36.21
N LEU A 507 -5.51 -12.41 -36.25
CA LEU A 507 -6.14 -11.34 -35.50
C LEU A 507 -6.49 -11.74 -34.07
N THR A 508 -6.19 -10.86 -33.13
CA THR A 508 -6.66 -10.95 -31.74
C THR A 508 -7.60 -9.79 -31.43
N TYR A 509 -8.71 -10.08 -30.75
CA TYR A 509 -9.78 -9.11 -30.50
C TYR A 509 -9.96 -8.77 -29.02
N ILE A 510 -10.31 -7.52 -28.78
CA ILE A 510 -10.89 -7.01 -27.53
C ILE A 510 -12.31 -6.55 -27.83
N VAL A 511 -13.28 -6.94 -26.99
CA VAL A 511 -14.67 -6.48 -27.07
C VAL A 511 -14.96 -5.60 -25.87
N GLN A 512 -15.44 -4.38 -26.12
CA GLN A 512 -15.73 -3.41 -25.06
C GLN A 512 -17.17 -2.91 -25.13
N TYR A 513 -17.70 -2.62 -23.94
CA TYR A 513 -19.01 -2.03 -23.72
C TYR A 513 -18.86 -0.63 -23.12
N SER A 514 -19.77 0.28 -23.47
CA SER A 514 -19.88 1.61 -22.88
C SER A 514 -21.32 1.88 -22.53
N SER A 515 -21.59 2.28 -21.29
CA SER A 515 -22.91 2.73 -20.84
C SER A 515 -23.13 4.24 -21.03
N GLY A 516 -22.12 5.00 -21.47
CA GLY A 516 -22.23 6.44 -21.63
C GLY A 516 -20.89 7.15 -21.56
N TYR A 517 -20.92 8.40 -21.09
CA TYR A 517 -19.75 9.29 -21.02
C TYR A 517 -19.36 9.59 -19.58
N ASP A 518 -18.11 9.97 -19.37
CA ASP A 518 -17.63 10.59 -18.14
C ASP A 518 -17.92 12.09 -18.09
N ASP A 519 -17.51 12.71 -16.99
CA ASP A 519 -17.79 14.12 -16.69
C ASP A 519 -17.01 15.05 -17.64
N GLN A 520 -16.02 14.51 -18.37
CA GLN A 520 -15.23 15.21 -19.38
C GLN A 520 -15.79 15.00 -20.80
N GLY A 521 -16.89 14.24 -20.94
CA GLY A 521 -17.54 13.96 -22.21
C GLY A 521 -16.90 12.82 -23.01
N GLU A 522 -16.03 12.01 -22.40
CA GLU A 522 -15.38 10.87 -23.02
C GLU A 522 -16.15 9.57 -22.74
N ARG A 523 -16.26 8.66 -23.72
CA ARG A 523 -16.96 7.38 -23.49
C ARG A 523 -16.26 6.54 -22.42
N ARG A 524 -17.00 6.10 -21.41
CA ARG A 524 -16.53 5.09 -20.44
C ARG A 524 -16.61 3.72 -21.08
N TRP A 525 -15.49 3.03 -21.18
CA TRP A 525 -15.39 1.71 -21.80
C TRP A 525 -14.95 0.68 -20.77
N VAL A 526 -15.55 -0.49 -20.85
CA VAL A 526 -15.25 -1.63 -19.98
C VAL A 526 -15.03 -2.87 -20.84
N PRO A 527 -14.06 -3.74 -20.51
CA PRO A 527 -13.85 -4.97 -21.26
C PRO A 527 -15.01 -5.95 -21.01
N LEU A 528 -15.55 -6.52 -22.08
CA LEU A 528 -16.37 -7.74 -22.02
C LEU A 528 -15.51 -8.99 -22.17
N ALA A 529 -14.48 -8.89 -23.01
CA ALA A 529 -13.48 -9.92 -23.21
C ALA A 529 -12.21 -9.31 -23.81
N VAL A 530 -11.08 -9.90 -23.47
CA VAL A 530 -9.76 -9.61 -24.06
C VAL A 530 -9.17 -10.92 -24.61
N ARG A 531 -8.22 -10.80 -25.55
CA ARG A 531 -7.51 -11.94 -26.16
C ARG A 531 -8.40 -12.95 -26.89
N LEU A 532 -9.50 -12.49 -27.48
CA LEU A 532 -10.35 -13.38 -28.28
C LEU A 532 -9.69 -13.67 -29.63
N ARG A 533 -9.67 -14.94 -30.02
CA ARG A 533 -9.35 -15.36 -31.41
C ARG A 533 -10.59 -15.70 -32.22
N GLU A 534 -11.71 -15.97 -31.54
CA GLU A 534 -13.00 -16.16 -32.17
C GLU A 534 -13.64 -14.82 -32.54
N SER A 535 -14.45 -14.81 -33.60
CA SER A 535 -15.17 -13.62 -34.06
C SER A 535 -16.58 -13.49 -33.45
N LYS A 536 -16.76 -14.05 -32.25
CA LYS A 536 -18.00 -14.02 -31.48
C LYS A 536 -17.74 -14.07 -29.97
N LEU A 537 -18.69 -13.54 -29.20
CA LEU A 537 -18.69 -13.52 -27.74
C LEU A 537 -20.13 -13.66 -27.22
N ALA A 538 -20.35 -14.61 -26.32
CA ALA A 538 -21.57 -14.66 -25.52
C ALA A 538 -21.46 -13.67 -24.36
N ALA A 539 -22.46 -12.82 -24.19
CA ALA A 539 -22.53 -11.81 -23.14
C ALA A 539 -23.91 -11.81 -22.47
N ASP A 540 -24.03 -11.19 -21.31
CA ASP A 540 -25.29 -11.09 -20.57
C ASP A 540 -25.43 -9.69 -19.95
N THR A 541 -26.55 -9.04 -20.24
CA THR A 541 -26.85 -7.68 -19.77
C THR A 541 -26.97 -7.58 -18.25
N ARG A 542 -27.17 -8.69 -17.53
CA ARG A 542 -27.19 -8.72 -16.06
C ARG A 542 -25.90 -8.22 -15.41
N TYR A 543 -24.78 -8.25 -16.15
CA TYR A 543 -23.46 -7.82 -15.67
C TYR A 543 -23.04 -6.47 -16.26
N LEU A 544 -23.93 -5.79 -16.98
CA LEU A 544 -23.67 -4.52 -17.65
C LEU A 544 -24.52 -3.43 -17.03
N ALA A 545 -23.95 -2.23 -16.89
CA ALA A 545 -24.72 -1.05 -16.50
C ALA A 545 -25.76 -0.74 -17.59
N GLY A 546 -27.05 -0.68 -17.24
CA GLY A 546 -28.11 -0.35 -18.21
C GLY A 546 -27.96 1.05 -18.79
N SER A 547 -28.19 1.21 -20.10
CA SER A 547 -28.11 2.51 -20.78
C SER A 547 -28.93 2.56 -22.06
N SER A 548 -29.47 3.74 -22.38
CA SER A 548 -30.08 4.07 -23.66
C SER A 548 -29.09 4.65 -24.69
N ASP A 549 -27.85 4.96 -24.27
CA ASP A 549 -26.74 5.41 -25.12
C ASP A 549 -25.56 4.42 -25.06
N ALA A 550 -25.91 3.15 -24.95
CA ALA A 550 -24.95 2.06 -24.92
C ALA A 550 -24.18 1.98 -26.25
N SER A 551 -22.90 1.61 -26.17
CA SER A 551 -22.10 1.30 -27.35
C SER A 551 -21.26 0.05 -27.15
N LEU A 552 -21.05 -0.68 -28.24
CA LEU A 552 -20.11 -1.79 -28.32
C LEU A 552 -19.04 -1.42 -29.34
N ARG A 553 -17.79 -1.80 -29.05
CA ARG A 553 -16.71 -1.73 -30.02
C ARG A 553 -15.85 -2.98 -29.96
N ILE A 554 -15.20 -3.25 -31.08
CA ILE A 554 -14.22 -4.31 -31.23
C ILE A 554 -12.91 -3.64 -31.63
N VAL A 555 -11.84 -3.98 -30.94
CA VAL A 555 -10.47 -3.59 -31.28
C VAL A 555 -9.76 -4.85 -31.76
N ALA A 556 -9.12 -4.79 -32.91
CA ALA A 556 -8.30 -5.87 -33.45
C ALA A 556 -6.82 -5.46 -33.41
N SER A 557 -5.97 -6.42 -33.07
CA SER A 557 -4.51 -6.36 -33.23
C SER A 557 -4.05 -7.46 -34.16
#